data_AF-A0A2T4GKI7-F1
#
_entry.id   AF-A0A2T4GKI7-F1
#
_cell.length_a   1.000
_cell.length_b   1.000
_cell.length_c   1.000
_cell.angle_alpha   90.00
_cell.angle_beta   90.00
_cell.angle_gamma   90.00
#
_symmetry.space_group_name_H-M   'P 1'
#
loop_
_entity.id
_entity.type
_entity.pdbx_description
1 polymer ?
#
loop_
_entity_poly.entity_id
_entity_poly.type
_entity_poly.pdbx_seq_one_letter_code
_entity_poly.pdbx_strand_id
1 'polypeptide(L)'
;MSLAGLIVPWRIRGDGPGHQQFNDDGETGAGSRLLQLMQSMDLWDSMVVVTRWYGGAHLGSKRFRFITAAASDAFARAGMDGDKKEEKSKGKKRK
;
A
#
# COMPACT_ATOMS: atom_id res chain seq x y z
N MET A 1 2.75 12.90 -20.89
CA MET A 1 3.00 11.69 -20.08
C MET A 1 4.22 11.96 -19.24
N SER A 2 4.10 11.95 -17.91
CA SER A 2 5.28 12.10 -17.06
C SER A 2 6.22 10.91 -17.25
N LEU A 3 7.53 11.16 -17.29
CA LEU A 3 8.57 10.12 -17.39
C LEU A 3 8.69 9.31 -16.08
N ALA A 4 8.25 9.88 -14.97
CA ALA A 4 8.17 9.24 -13.66
C ALA A 4 6.89 9.67 -12.93
N GLY A 5 6.21 8.74 -12.27
CA GLY A 5 5.13 9.03 -11.33
C GLY A 5 5.54 8.74 -9.90
N LEU A 6 5.22 9.65 -8.97
CA LEU A 6 5.52 9.54 -7.54
C LEU A 6 4.26 9.27 -6.71
N ILE A 7 4.08 8.04 -6.26
CA ILE A 7 2.88 7.66 -5.52
C ILE A 7 3.19 7.73 -4.03
N VAL A 8 2.39 8.48 -3.28
CA VAL A 8 2.66 8.77 -1.85
C VAL A 8 1.39 8.59 -1.01
N PRO A 9 1.12 7.40 -0.46
CA PRO A 9 0.15 7.22 0.62
C PRO A 9 0.79 7.38 2.01
N TRP A 10 0.01 7.87 2.97
CA TRP A 10 0.41 7.91 4.38
C TRP A 10 -0.78 7.77 5.33
N ARG A 11 -0.48 7.31 6.55
CA ARG A 11 -1.42 7.20 7.67
C ARG A 11 -0.71 7.65 8.95
N ILE A 12 -1.33 8.52 9.73
CA ILE A 12 -0.79 9.07 10.98
C ILE A 12 -1.89 9.06 12.04
N ARG A 13 -1.56 8.63 13.26
CA ARG A 13 -2.47 8.71 14.41
C ARG A 13 -2.53 10.15 14.91
N GLY A 14 -3.72 10.59 15.30
CA GLY A 14 -3.91 11.87 15.99
C GLY A 14 -4.59 11.65 17.33
N ASP A 15 -4.81 12.73 18.08
CA ASP A 15 -5.56 12.72 19.34
C ASP A 15 -7.06 12.37 19.15
N GLY A 16 -7.49 12.15 17.91
CA GLY A 16 -8.85 11.76 17.51
C GLY A 16 -8.83 10.67 16.42
N PRO A 17 -9.78 10.69 15.45
CA PRO A 17 -9.72 9.77 14.33
C PRO A 17 -8.42 9.99 13.55
N GLY A 18 -7.65 8.91 13.31
CA GLY A 18 -6.38 9.01 12.59
C GLY A 18 -6.54 9.59 11.19
N HIS A 19 -5.51 10.30 10.72
CA HIS A 19 -5.48 10.96 9.42
C HIS A 19 -4.83 10.05 8.37
N GLN A 20 -5.37 10.07 7.15
CA GLN A 20 -4.85 9.29 6.04
C GLN A 20 -5.13 9.98 4.71
N GLN A 21 -4.16 9.95 3.80
CA GLN A 21 -4.26 10.60 2.48
C GLN A 21 -3.30 9.94 1.49
N PHE A 22 -3.47 10.23 0.20
CA PHE A 22 -2.60 9.74 -0.85
C PHE A 22 -2.45 10.76 -1.98
N ASN A 23 -1.35 10.65 -2.74
CA ASN A 23 -1.13 11.31 -4.02
C ASN A 23 -0.75 10.27 -5.07
N ASP A 24 -1.37 10.35 -6.26
CA ASP A 24 -1.12 9.45 -7.38
C ASP A 24 0.01 9.95 -8.32
N ASP A 25 0.27 11.26 -8.35
CA ASP A 25 1.24 11.95 -9.23
C ASP A 25 1.44 11.30 -10.63
N GLY A 26 0.37 11.31 -11.43
CA GLY A 26 0.41 10.77 -12.81
C GLY A 26 0.20 9.25 -12.92
N GLU A 27 0.19 8.51 -11.82
CA GLU A 27 -0.17 7.09 -11.75
C GLU A 27 -1.59 6.92 -11.18
N THR A 28 -2.59 7.47 -11.89
CA THR A 28 -3.99 7.48 -11.45
C THR A 28 -4.49 6.12 -10.98
N GLY A 29 -5.04 6.07 -9.77
CA GLY A 29 -5.58 4.89 -9.10
C GLY A 29 -4.55 4.08 -8.29
N ALA A 30 -3.28 4.47 -8.30
CA ALA A 30 -2.24 3.73 -7.57
C ALA A 30 -2.21 4.08 -6.06
N GLY A 31 -2.32 5.35 -5.70
CA GLY A 31 -2.25 5.84 -4.33
C GLY A 31 -3.41 5.36 -3.47
N SER A 32 -4.63 5.35 -3.98
CA SER A 32 -5.78 4.77 -3.28
C SER A 32 -5.58 3.28 -3.00
N ARG A 33 -5.04 2.54 -3.97
CA ARG A 33 -4.72 1.10 -3.83
C ARG A 33 -3.61 0.87 -2.80
N LEU A 34 -2.58 1.71 -2.77
CA LEU A 34 -1.54 1.58 -1.74
C LEU A 34 -2.06 2.00 -0.36
N LEU A 35 -2.95 2.97 -0.26
CA LEU A 35 -3.59 3.31 1.01
C LEU A 35 -4.45 2.14 1.53
N GLN A 36 -5.18 1.45 0.63
CA GLN A 36 -5.92 0.23 0.98
C GLN A 36 -4.98 -0.90 1.44
N LEU A 37 -3.80 -1.05 0.84
CA LEU A 37 -2.78 -1.99 1.32
C LEU A 37 -2.38 -1.65 2.76
N MET A 38 -2.03 -0.39 3.05
CA MET A 38 -1.66 0.05 4.41
C MET A 38 -2.79 -0.18 5.42
N GLN A 39 -4.05 0.04 5.02
CA GLN A 39 -5.22 -0.26 5.84
C GLN A 39 -5.34 -1.77 6.15
N SER A 40 -5.15 -2.63 5.15
CA SER A 40 -5.22 -4.08 5.32
C SER A 40 -4.12 -4.65 6.23
N MET A 41 -2.97 -3.97 6.28
CA MET A 41 -1.84 -4.32 7.15
C MET A 41 -1.89 -3.61 8.51
N ASP A 42 -2.92 -2.81 8.77
CA ASP A 42 -3.06 -1.91 9.93
C ASP A 42 -1.82 -1.04 10.22
N LEU A 43 -1.16 -0.55 9.16
CA LEU A 43 0.02 0.29 9.28
C LEU A 43 -0.35 1.73 9.57
N TRP A 44 0.08 2.21 10.73
CA TRP A 44 -0.08 3.58 11.19
C TRP A 44 1.28 4.24 11.39
N ASP A 45 1.27 5.57 11.45
CA ASP A 45 2.46 6.40 11.65
C ASP A 45 3.56 6.07 10.62
N SER A 46 3.09 5.82 9.40
CA SER A 46 3.88 5.26 8.30
C SER A 46 3.54 5.96 6.99
N MET A 47 4.55 6.09 6.15
CA MET A 47 4.45 6.61 4.78
C MET A 47 5.28 5.72 3.86
N VAL A 48 4.81 5.51 2.63
CA VAL A 48 5.61 4.90 1.58
C VAL A 48 5.63 5.79 0.35
N VAL A 49 6.77 5.84 -0.32
CA VAL A 49 6.94 6.57 -1.57
C VAL A 49 7.34 5.57 -2.64
N VAL A 50 6.52 5.44 -3.69
CA VAL A 50 6.81 4.55 -4.82
C VAL A 50 7.04 5.39 -6.08
N THR A 51 8.27 5.35 -6.59
CA THR A 51 8.61 5.99 -7.87
C THR A 51 8.53 4.98 -9.00
N ARG A 52 7.72 5.28 -10.03
CA ARG A 52 7.61 4.44 -11.22
C ARG A 52 8.09 5.17 -12.47
N TRP A 53 9.05 4.58 -13.17
CA TRP A 53 9.63 5.10 -14.41
C TRP A 53 9.01 4.46 -15.66
N TYR A 54 8.85 5.23 -16.74
CA TYR A 54 8.42 4.69 -18.04
C TYR A 54 9.57 3.96 -18.75
N GLY A 55 9.47 2.63 -18.87
CA GLY A 55 10.49 1.79 -19.51
C GLY A 55 10.29 1.53 -21.01
N GLY A 56 9.56 2.38 -21.74
CA GLY A 56 9.35 2.24 -23.18
C GLY A 56 8.10 1.46 -23.61
N ALA A 57 7.34 0.86 -22.67
CA ALA A 57 6.08 0.18 -22.96
C ALA A 57 4.97 0.52 -21.95
N HIS A 58 3.73 0.65 -22.44
CA HIS A 58 2.56 0.84 -21.59
C HIS A 58 2.13 -0.47 -20.94
N LEU A 59 2.35 -0.57 -19.62
CA LEU A 59 1.98 -1.76 -18.84
C LEU A 59 0.46 -1.87 -18.56
N GLY A 60 -0.32 -0.83 -18.85
CA GLY A 60 -1.75 -0.80 -18.55
C GLY A 60 -2.02 -1.09 -17.08
N SER A 61 -2.99 -1.96 -16.79
CA SER A 61 -3.34 -2.38 -15.43
C SER A 61 -2.25 -3.20 -14.73
N LYS A 62 -1.33 -3.83 -15.46
CA LYS A 62 -0.27 -4.66 -14.86
C LYS A 62 0.67 -3.86 -13.97
N ARG A 63 0.82 -2.56 -14.21
CA ARG A 63 1.67 -1.67 -13.41
C ARG A 63 1.29 -1.69 -11.93
N PHE A 64 0.01 -1.82 -11.61
CA PHE A 64 -0.47 -1.81 -10.23
C PHE A 64 0.08 -2.99 -9.42
N ARG A 65 0.27 -4.16 -10.05
CA ARG A 65 0.89 -5.32 -9.36
C ARG A 65 2.30 -4.99 -8.90
N PHE A 66 3.11 -4.34 -9.74
CA PHE A 66 4.48 -3.97 -9.42
C PHE A 66 4.55 -2.86 -8.37
N ILE A 67 3.68 -1.84 -8.50
CA ILE A 67 3.57 -0.75 -7.53
C ILE A 67 3.22 -1.28 -6.15
N THR A 68 2.20 -2.15 -6.04
CA THR A 68 1.78 -2.75 -4.76
C THR A 68 2.85 -3.68 -4.20
N ALA A 69 3.50 -4.49 -5.04
CA ALA A 69 4.59 -5.37 -4.60
C ALA A 69 5.79 -4.57 -4.06
N ALA A 70 6.18 -3.48 -4.72
CA ALA A 70 7.27 -2.61 -4.27
C ALA A 70 6.96 -1.98 -2.90
N ALA A 71 5.74 -1.47 -2.69
CA ALA A 71 5.32 -0.94 -1.40
C ALA A 71 5.32 -2.01 -0.30
N SER A 72 4.79 -3.20 -0.59
CA SER A 72 4.76 -4.31 0.37
C SER A 72 6.16 -4.80 0.75
N ASP A 73 7.08 -4.90 -0.22
CA ASP A 73 8.48 -5.27 0.03
C ASP A 73 9.20 -4.19 0.87
N ALA A 74 8.93 -2.91 0.60
CA ALA A 74 9.47 -1.82 1.39
C ALA A 74 9.03 -1.88 2.86
N PHE A 75 7.74 -2.12 3.12
CA PHE A 75 7.24 -2.31 4.48
C PHE A 75 7.86 -3.53 5.17
N ALA A 76 7.97 -4.66 4.47
CA ALA A 76 8.61 -5.85 5.03
C ALA A 76 10.08 -5.60 5.41
N ARG A 77 10.84 -4.90 4.55
CA ARG A 77 12.23 -4.51 4.83
C ARG A 77 12.35 -3.51 5.97
N ALA A 78 11.33 -2.69 6.20
CA ALA A 78 11.25 -1.78 7.33
C ALA A 78 10.82 -2.47 8.65
N GLY A 79 10.56 -3.77 8.65
CA GLY A 79 10.00 -4.48 9.80
C GLY A 79 8.56 -4.09 10.12
N MET A 80 7.83 -3.61 9.11
CA MET A 80 6.42 -3.19 9.16
C MET A 80 5.52 -4.22 8.48
N ASP A 81 5.85 -5.51 8.59
CA ASP A 81 4.94 -6.59 8.28
C ASP A 81 4.01 -6.77 9.48
N GLY A 82 2.88 -6.03 9.46
CA GLY A 82 1.91 -5.98 10.55
C GLY A 82 1.72 -7.33 11.23
N ASP A 83 1.71 -7.33 12.58
CA ASP A 83 1.60 -8.49 13.45
C ASP A 83 0.61 -9.48 12.83
N LYS A 84 1.11 -10.55 12.21
CA LYS A 84 0.27 -11.59 11.62
C LYS A 84 -0.42 -12.27 12.79
N LYS A 85 -1.56 -11.73 13.24
CA LYS A 85 -2.47 -12.46 14.10
C LYS A 85 -2.84 -13.71 13.32
N GLU A 86 -2.25 -14.83 13.72
CA GLU A 86 -2.66 -16.16 13.28
C GLU A 86 -4.18 -16.24 13.50
N GLU A 87 -4.96 -16.20 12.43
CA GLU A 87 -6.35 -16.63 12.50
C GLU A 87 -6.33 -18.13 12.81
N LYS A 88 -6.39 -18.47 14.10
CA LYS A 88 -6.81 -19.80 14.55
C LYS A 88 -8.22 -20.01 14.02
N SER A 89 -8.32 -20.73 12.90
CA SER A 89 -9.59 -21.25 12.38
C SER A 89 -10.26 -22.05 13.50
N LYS A 90 -11.22 -21.43 14.21
CA LYS A 90 -12.09 -22.13 15.15
C LYS A 90 -12.92 -23.11 14.33
N GLY A 91 -12.54 -24.39 14.41
CA GLY A 91 -13.28 -25.49 13.81
C GLY A 91 -14.75 -25.41 14.22
N LYS A 92 -15.63 -25.19 13.23
CA LYS A 92 -17.07 -25.21 13.44
C LYS A 92 -17.51 -26.66 13.58
N LYS A 93 -17.52 -27.15 14.82
CA LYS A 93 -18.10 -28.45 15.19
C LYS A 93 -19.57 -28.24 15.58
N ARG A 94 -20.42 -29.15 15.05
CA ARG A 94 -21.80 -29.53 15.46
C ARG A 94 -22.92 -28.68 14.84
N LYS A 95 -24.00 -29.27 14.34
CA LYS A 95 -24.83 -30.36 14.90
C LYS A 95 -25.11 -31.48 13.92
#